data_AF-A0A448DYZ1-F1
#
_entry.id   AF-A0A448DYZ1-F1
#
_cell.length_a   1.000
_cell.length_b   1.000
_cell.length_c   1.000
_cell.angle_alpha   90.00
_cell.angle_beta   90.00
_cell.angle_gamma   90.00
#
_symmetry.space_group_name_H-M   'P 1'
#
loop_
_entity.id
_entity.type
_entity.pdbx_description
1 polymer ?
#
loop_
_entity_poly.entity_id
_entity_poly.type
_entity_poly.pdbx_seq_one_letter_code
_entity_poly.pdbx_strand_id
1 'polypeptide(L)'
;MPRLRHLLTLTVGSALLHLPVAYAAEELPAAIKQIEAKGAKIVGQFDAPDGLRGYAAQFQNRGMALYLTPDGKHVLLGNLYDADGKDLSSEPLQKLVYAPMSKEVWAKFEASNWIQDGNKDAPRTVYLFSDPNCPYCNMFWEQARPWVKAGKVQLRHIMVGIIREDSPGKSAALLAAKDPAKALEDHEKAGKGSTLKALKNIPVAVQTKLAANMQLMEDLELQATPAIFYMDDKGELQQQQGAPSQDKLVKILGPK
;
A
#
# COMPACT_ATOMS: atom_id res chain seq x y z
N MET A 1 -46.80 68.38 -44.86
CA MET A 1 -47.68 67.23 -44.53
C MET A 1 -46.86 65.95 -44.70
N PRO A 2 -46.98 64.90 -43.86
CA PRO A 2 -46.86 64.79 -42.41
C PRO A 2 -45.52 64.12 -41.96
N ARG A 3 -45.32 64.06 -40.64
CA ARG A 3 -44.14 63.57 -39.91
C ARG A 3 -44.03 62.04 -39.92
N LEU A 4 -42.84 61.49 -40.18
CA LEU A 4 -42.53 60.07 -39.99
C LEU A 4 -41.81 59.88 -38.65
N ARG A 5 -42.49 59.22 -37.70
CA ARG A 5 -41.95 58.76 -36.41
C ARG A 5 -41.13 57.50 -36.63
N HIS A 6 -39.85 57.50 -36.27
CA HIS A 6 -39.08 56.27 -36.11
C HIS A 6 -39.25 55.75 -34.68
N LEU A 7 -39.90 54.59 -34.53
CA LEU A 7 -39.86 53.78 -33.31
C LEU A 7 -38.52 53.04 -33.29
N LEU A 8 -37.68 53.30 -32.30
CA LEU A 8 -36.58 52.42 -31.92
C LEU A 8 -37.13 51.39 -30.93
N THR A 9 -37.27 50.14 -31.37
CA THR A 9 -37.49 48.98 -30.49
C THR A 9 -36.15 48.52 -29.93
N LEU A 10 -35.96 48.70 -28.61
CA LEU A 10 -34.81 48.19 -27.85
C LEU A 10 -35.12 46.75 -27.41
N THR A 11 -34.49 45.75 -28.01
CA THR A 11 -34.50 44.36 -27.53
C THR A 11 -33.39 44.16 -26.50
N VAL A 12 -33.76 44.02 -25.22
CA VAL A 12 -32.84 43.67 -24.13
C VAL A 12 -32.67 42.14 -24.12
N GLY A 13 -31.56 41.64 -24.65
CA GLY A 13 -31.17 40.24 -24.50
C GLY A 13 -30.61 39.98 -23.11
N SER A 14 -31.31 39.19 -22.30
CA SER A 14 -30.80 38.71 -21.01
C SER A 14 -29.79 37.59 -21.25
N ALA A 15 -28.49 37.90 -21.12
CA ALA A 15 -27.43 36.91 -21.04
C ALA A 15 -27.37 36.35 -19.61
N LEU A 16 -27.88 35.13 -19.41
CA LEU A 16 -27.68 34.37 -18.18
C LEU A 16 -26.23 33.90 -18.12
N LEU A 17 -25.40 34.63 -17.38
CA LEU A 17 -24.04 34.24 -17.03
C LEU A 17 -24.10 33.05 -16.06
N HIS A 18 -23.85 31.84 -16.56
CA HIS A 18 -23.55 30.68 -15.73
C HIS A 18 -22.16 30.85 -15.11
N LEU A 19 -22.11 31.36 -13.88
CA LEU A 19 -20.90 31.34 -13.08
C LEU A 19 -20.59 29.88 -12.67
N PRO A 20 -19.36 29.40 -12.87
CA PRO A 20 -18.94 28.11 -12.35
C PRO A 20 -18.94 28.19 -10.81
N VAL A 21 -19.73 27.33 -10.17
CA VAL A 21 -19.67 27.13 -8.73
C VAL A 21 -18.33 26.46 -8.42
N ALA A 22 -17.36 27.25 -7.98
CA ALA A 22 -16.17 26.72 -7.35
C ALA A 22 -16.60 26.09 -6.02
N TYR A 23 -16.58 24.76 -5.94
CA TYR A 23 -16.66 24.06 -4.66
C TYR A 23 -15.42 24.46 -3.85
N ALA A 24 -15.57 25.44 -2.96
CA ALA A 24 -14.58 25.68 -1.92
C ALA A 24 -14.53 24.41 -1.06
N ALA A 25 -13.34 23.82 -0.92
CA ALA A 25 -13.13 22.79 0.10
C ALA A 25 -13.52 23.41 1.44
N GLU A 26 -14.52 22.82 2.11
CA GLU A 26 -14.97 23.31 3.41
C GLU A 26 -13.77 23.33 4.36
N GLU A 27 -13.48 24.50 4.91
CA GLU A 27 -12.32 24.67 5.77
C GLU A 27 -12.52 23.82 7.04
N LEU A 28 -11.51 23.03 7.42
CA LEU A 28 -11.63 22.11 8.55
C LEU A 28 -12.07 22.85 9.83
N PRO A 29 -13.01 22.28 10.62
CA PRO A 29 -13.44 22.88 11.87
C PRO A 29 -12.27 23.12 12.83
N ALA A 30 -12.33 24.21 13.61
CA ALA A 30 -11.23 24.61 14.50
C ALA A 30 -10.78 23.48 15.43
N ALA A 31 -11.71 22.70 15.99
CA ALA A 31 -11.38 21.57 16.85
C ALA A 31 -10.63 20.44 16.11
N ILE A 32 -10.98 20.16 14.86
CA ILE A 32 -10.28 19.19 14.01
C ILE A 32 -8.88 19.69 13.64
N LYS A 33 -8.74 20.98 13.32
CA LYS A 33 -7.42 21.62 13.08
C LYS A 33 -6.48 21.49 14.29
N GLN A 34 -7.01 21.50 15.52
CA GLN A 34 -6.19 21.27 16.72
C GLN A 34 -5.68 19.82 16.83
N ILE A 35 -6.41 18.85 16.28
CA ILE A 35 -5.94 17.46 16.20
C ILE A 35 -4.89 17.33 15.09
N GLU A 36 -5.10 18.00 13.96
CA GLU A 36 -4.12 18.05 12.87
C GLU A 36 -2.79 18.68 13.32
N ALA A 37 -2.84 19.77 14.07
CA ALA A 37 -1.67 20.42 14.65
C ALA A 37 -0.88 19.52 15.63
N LYS A 38 -1.48 18.44 16.12
CA LYS A 38 -0.83 17.42 16.96
C LYS A 38 -0.25 16.24 16.16
N GLY A 39 -0.26 16.33 14.83
CA GLY A 39 0.37 15.37 13.92
C GLY A 39 -0.58 14.41 13.23
N ALA A 40 -1.91 14.55 13.39
CA ALA A 40 -2.87 13.78 12.62
C ALA A 40 -2.99 14.35 11.20
N LYS A 41 -2.95 13.52 10.17
CA LYS A 41 -3.25 13.92 8.80
C LYS A 41 -4.71 13.63 8.51
N ILE A 42 -5.54 14.65 8.34
CA ILE A 42 -6.96 14.45 7.97
C ILE A 42 -7.02 14.02 6.50
N VAL A 43 -7.64 12.87 6.23
CA VAL A 43 -7.70 12.29 4.87
C VAL A 43 -9.09 12.40 4.24
N GLY A 44 -10.12 12.61 5.04
CA GLY A 44 -11.48 12.79 4.54
C GLY A 44 -12.53 12.89 5.64
N GLN A 45 -13.76 13.17 5.23
CA GLN A 45 -14.95 13.21 6.09
C GLN A 45 -15.85 12.01 5.78
N PHE A 46 -16.63 11.57 6.77
CA PHE A 46 -17.69 10.58 6.61
C PHE A 46 -18.88 10.92 7.52
N ASP A 47 -20.05 10.38 7.16
CA ASP A 47 -21.28 10.58 7.93
C ASP A 47 -21.25 9.79 9.24
N ALA A 48 -21.73 10.40 10.32
CA ALA A 48 -21.87 9.76 11.63
C ALA A 48 -23.27 10.08 12.21
N PRO A 49 -23.83 9.21 13.06
CA PRO A 49 -25.15 9.41 13.64
C PRO A 49 -25.18 10.55 14.67
N ASP A 50 -26.39 10.91 15.11
CA ASP A 50 -26.64 11.83 16.24
C ASP A 50 -26.01 13.23 16.09
N GLY A 51 -25.90 13.71 14.85
CA GLY A 51 -25.33 15.01 14.53
C GLY A 51 -23.81 15.09 14.67
N LEU A 52 -23.14 13.95 14.90
CA LEU A 52 -21.70 13.86 14.83
C LEU A 52 -21.23 14.02 13.37
N ARG A 53 -20.09 14.65 13.19
CA ARG A 53 -19.37 14.64 11.90
C ARG A 53 -18.11 13.80 12.02
N GLY A 54 -18.02 12.74 11.22
CA GLY A 54 -16.87 11.83 11.20
C GLY A 54 -15.74 12.38 10.33
N TYR A 55 -14.50 12.29 10.80
CA TYR A 55 -13.30 12.57 10.02
C TYR A 55 -12.35 11.38 10.13
N ALA A 56 -11.92 10.89 8.97
CA ALA A 56 -10.87 9.91 8.88
C ALA A 56 -9.53 10.63 8.90
N ALA A 57 -8.64 10.18 9.77
CA ALA A 57 -7.30 10.71 9.90
C ALA A 57 -6.26 9.58 9.91
N GLN A 58 -5.02 9.93 9.63
CA GLN A 58 -3.86 9.05 9.75
C GLN A 58 -2.92 9.62 10.81
N PHE A 59 -2.45 8.77 11.73
CA PHE A 59 -1.41 9.11 12.69
C PHE A 59 -0.41 7.96 12.76
N GLN A 60 0.88 8.21 12.50
CA GLN A 60 1.92 7.18 12.49
C GLN A 60 1.52 5.91 11.70
N ASN A 61 1.09 6.10 10.44
CA ASN A 61 0.59 5.04 9.56
C ASN A 61 -0.63 4.24 10.06
N ARG A 62 -1.34 4.71 11.09
CA ARG A 62 -2.58 4.10 11.58
C ARG A 62 -3.79 4.98 11.28
N GLY A 63 -4.89 4.35 10.86
CA GLY A 63 -6.16 5.03 10.67
C GLY A 63 -6.82 5.37 12.01
N MET A 64 -7.47 6.52 12.03
CA MET A 64 -8.07 7.12 13.20
C MET A 64 -9.42 7.73 12.83
N ALA A 65 -10.47 7.37 13.55
CA ALA A 65 -11.76 8.04 13.42
C ALA A 65 -11.88 9.14 14.48
N LEU A 66 -12.23 10.33 14.02
CA LEU A 66 -12.52 11.51 14.82
C LEU A 66 -13.99 11.87 14.66
N TYR A 67 -14.70 12.08 15.76
CA TYR A 67 -16.09 12.49 15.74
C TYR A 67 -16.22 13.87 16.35
N LEU A 68 -16.52 14.86 15.51
CA LEU A 68 -16.81 16.22 15.95
C LEU A 68 -18.24 16.28 16.49
N THR A 69 -18.39 16.78 17.71
CA THR A 69 -19.70 16.95 18.35
C THR A 69 -20.57 17.98 17.61
N PRO A 70 -21.91 17.93 17.74
CA PRO A 70 -22.82 18.86 17.06
C PRO A 70 -22.54 20.35 17.37
N ASP A 71 -22.01 20.64 18.56
CA ASP A 71 -21.61 22.00 18.95
C ASP A 71 -20.34 22.52 18.27
N GLY A 72 -19.61 21.66 17.55
CA GLY A 72 -18.37 21.97 16.84
C GLY A 72 -17.15 22.22 17.74
N LYS A 73 -17.25 21.97 19.06
CA LYS A 73 -16.22 22.35 20.05
C LYS A 73 -15.42 21.18 20.60
N HIS A 74 -15.92 19.95 20.48
CA HIS A 74 -15.30 18.76 21.04
C HIS A 74 -15.06 17.70 19.97
N VAL A 75 -13.99 16.93 20.14
CA VAL A 75 -13.66 15.82 19.24
C VAL A 75 -13.51 14.56 20.08
N LEU A 76 -14.28 13.54 19.75
CA LEU A 76 -14.12 12.19 20.29
C LEU A 76 -13.17 11.40 19.39
N LEU A 77 -12.27 10.66 19.99
CA LEU A 77 -11.28 9.82 19.32
C LEU A 77 -11.59 8.36 19.64
N GLY A 78 -11.79 7.53 18.62
CA GLY A 78 -11.98 6.10 18.80
C GLY A 78 -12.93 5.51 17.77
N ASN A 79 -13.43 4.31 18.06
CA ASN A 79 -14.41 3.65 17.22
C ASN A 79 -15.82 3.87 17.79
N LEU A 80 -16.78 4.09 16.90
CA LEU A 80 -18.20 4.22 17.22
C LEU A 80 -18.90 2.90 16.90
N TYR A 81 -19.60 2.35 17.90
CA TYR A 81 -20.38 1.13 17.76
C TYR A 81 -21.87 1.46 17.89
N ASP A 82 -22.70 0.82 17.09
CA ASP A 82 -24.15 0.90 17.25
C ASP A 82 -24.67 -0.05 18.36
N ALA A 83 -25.98 -0.04 18.57
CA ALA A 83 -26.64 -0.85 19.59
C ALA A 83 -26.50 -2.37 19.35
N ASP A 84 -26.19 -2.79 18.12
CA ASP A 84 -25.96 -4.18 17.74
C ASP A 84 -24.48 -4.57 17.89
N GLY A 85 -23.62 -3.64 18.31
CA GLY A 85 -22.18 -3.84 18.44
C GLY A 85 -21.43 -3.82 17.11
N LYS A 86 -22.01 -3.28 16.04
CA LYS A 86 -21.32 -3.08 14.76
C LYS A 86 -20.45 -1.82 14.82
N ASP A 87 -19.18 -1.96 14.43
CA ASP A 87 -18.25 -0.83 14.31
C ASP A 87 -18.56 0.01 13.06
N LEU A 88 -19.15 1.19 13.28
CA LEU A 88 -19.50 2.16 12.25
C LEU A 88 -18.28 2.91 11.68
N SER A 89 -17.13 2.83 12.33
CA SER A 89 -15.88 3.49 11.93
C SER A 89 -15.07 2.65 10.95
N SER A 90 -15.21 1.33 11.02
CA SER A 90 -14.39 0.38 10.27
C SER A 90 -14.44 0.61 8.77
N GLU A 91 -15.65 0.67 8.19
CA GLU A 91 -15.85 0.86 6.75
C GLU A 91 -15.36 2.24 6.25
N PRO A 92 -15.69 3.37 6.90
CA PRO A 92 -15.11 4.66 6.56
C PRO A 92 -13.58 4.69 6.61
N LEU A 93 -12.97 4.14 7.66
CA LEU A 93 -11.51 4.10 7.78
C LEU A 93 -10.89 3.20 6.72
N GLN A 94 -11.53 2.07 6.41
CA GLN A 94 -11.10 1.18 5.35
C GLN A 94 -11.09 1.90 4.00
N LYS A 95 -12.18 2.62 3.68
CA LYS A 95 -12.32 3.33 2.41
C LYS A 95 -11.39 4.55 2.29
N LEU A 96 -11.29 5.35 3.34
CA LEU A 96 -10.64 6.66 3.31
C LEU A 96 -9.15 6.62 3.67
N VAL A 97 -8.74 5.68 4.52
CA VAL A 97 -7.35 5.57 5.00
C VAL A 97 -6.67 4.35 4.39
N TYR A 98 -7.17 3.16 4.71
CA TYR A 98 -6.42 1.93 4.49
C TYR A 98 -6.37 1.52 3.01
N ALA A 99 -7.45 1.68 2.25
CA ALA A 99 -7.46 1.34 0.82
C ALA A 99 -6.50 2.24 0.00
N PRO A 100 -6.51 3.58 0.12
CA PRO A 100 -5.52 4.43 -0.54
C PRO A 100 -4.08 4.11 -0.12
N MET A 101 -3.85 3.90 1.18
CA MET A 101 -2.52 3.54 1.71
C MET A 101 -2.05 2.19 1.15
N SER A 102 -2.94 1.19 1.08
CA SER A 102 -2.66 -0.12 0.49
C SER A 102 -2.25 0.00 -0.97
N LYS A 103 -2.94 0.83 -1.76
CA LYS A 103 -2.60 1.09 -3.16
C LYS A 103 -1.25 1.76 -3.30
N GLU A 104 -0.93 2.73 -2.44
CA GLU A 104 0.37 3.40 -2.45
C GLU A 104 1.51 2.43 -2.15
N VAL A 105 1.36 1.61 -1.10
CA VAL A 105 2.36 0.61 -0.72
C VAL A 105 2.52 -0.44 -1.83
N TRP A 106 1.42 -0.92 -2.41
CA TRP A 106 1.46 -1.88 -3.51
C TRP A 106 2.17 -1.32 -4.75
N ALA A 107 1.90 -0.05 -5.10
CA ALA A 107 2.60 0.62 -6.19
C ALA A 107 4.12 0.75 -5.93
N LYS A 108 4.53 1.00 -4.67
CA LYS A 108 5.95 0.98 -4.28
C LYS A 108 6.57 -0.41 -4.47
N PHE A 109 5.84 -1.48 -4.16
CA PHE A 109 6.30 -2.85 -4.45
C PHE A 109 6.45 -3.09 -5.95
N GLU A 110 5.47 -2.68 -6.76
CA GLU A 110 5.53 -2.78 -8.22
C GLU A 110 6.74 -2.06 -8.83
N ALA A 111 7.05 -0.86 -8.32
CA ALA A 111 8.19 -0.07 -8.76
C ALA A 111 9.54 -0.50 -8.17
N SER A 112 9.56 -1.40 -7.18
CA SER A 112 10.79 -1.83 -6.49
C SER A 112 11.67 -2.75 -7.36
N ASN A 113 12.89 -3.02 -6.90
CA ASN A 113 13.85 -3.88 -7.61
C ASN A 113 13.66 -5.34 -7.20
N TRP A 114 12.50 -5.91 -7.52
CA TRP A 114 12.18 -7.31 -7.25
C TRP A 114 12.73 -8.27 -8.31
N ILE A 115 12.97 -9.52 -7.90
CA ILE A 115 13.30 -10.64 -8.79
C ILE A 115 12.04 -11.49 -8.98
N GLN A 116 11.71 -11.80 -10.24
CA GLN A 116 10.56 -12.64 -10.59
C GLN A 116 10.82 -14.11 -10.21
N ASP A 117 9.81 -14.78 -9.67
CA ASP A 117 9.77 -16.23 -9.54
C ASP A 117 8.37 -16.75 -9.93
N GLY A 118 8.31 -17.52 -11.01
CA GLY A 118 7.08 -18.00 -11.61
C GLY A 118 6.69 -17.32 -12.91
N ASN A 119 5.47 -17.62 -13.36
CA ASN A 119 4.92 -17.06 -14.59
C ASN A 119 4.58 -15.57 -14.40
N LYS A 120 5.09 -14.71 -15.28
CA LYS A 120 4.80 -13.26 -15.29
C LYS A 120 3.30 -12.94 -15.41
N ASP A 121 2.56 -13.85 -16.04
CA ASP A 121 1.12 -13.73 -16.31
C ASP A 121 0.26 -14.51 -15.28
N ALA A 122 0.86 -14.99 -14.18
CA ALA A 122 0.10 -15.63 -13.12
C ALA A 122 -0.95 -14.67 -12.54
N PRO A 123 -2.19 -15.11 -12.30
CA PRO A 123 -3.28 -14.24 -11.86
C PRO A 123 -3.07 -13.69 -10.44
N ARG A 124 -2.21 -14.32 -9.64
CA ARG A 124 -1.94 -13.91 -8.27
C ARG A 124 -0.48 -13.51 -8.10
N THR A 125 -0.26 -12.30 -7.59
CA THR A 125 1.06 -11.77 -7.26
C THR A 125 1.24 -11.73 -5.75
N VAL A 126 2.40 -12.19 -5.28
CA VAL A 126 2.81 -12.09 -3.87
C VAL A 126 4.19 -11.46 -3.81
N TYR A 127 4.32 -10.39 -3.03
CA TYR A 127 5.60 -9.75 -2.77
C TYR A 127 6.21 -10.30 -1.50
N LEU A 128 7.53 -10.39 -1.47
CA LEU A 128 8.24 -10.73 -0.25
C LEU A 128 9.60 -10.07 -0.15
N PHE A 129 9.88 -9.46 1.01
CA PHE A 129 11.23 -9.07 1.37
C PHE A 129 12.01 -10.31 1.77
N SER A 130 13.06 -10.62 1.02
CA SER A 130 13.81 -11.88 1.14
C SER A 130 15.29 -11.61 1.39
N ASP A 131 15.90 -12.42 2.26
CA ASP A 131 17.34 -12.42 2.49
C ASP A 131 17.91 -13.80 2.10
N PRO A 132 19.02 -13.88 1.33
CA PRO A 132 19.63 -15.13 0.88
C PRO A 132 20.11 -16.07 2.00
N ASN A 133 20.26 -15.56 3.22
CA ASN A 133 20.66 -16.35 4.38
C ASN A 133 19.48 -16.67 5.30
N CYS A 134 18.24 -16.37 4.89
CA CYS A 134 17.05 -16.62 5.70
C CYS A 134 16.44 -18.01 5.42
N PRO A 135 16.51 -18.95 6.38
CA PRO A 135 15.94 -20.28 6.20
C PRO A 135 14.40 -20.26 6.06
N TYR A 136 13.72 -19.27 6.63
CA TYR A 136 12.27 -19.12 6.48
C TYR A 136 11.86 -18.55 5.12
N CYS A 137 12.71 -17.76 4.46
CA CYS A 137 12.49 -17.36 3.07
C CYS A 137 12.51 -18.61 2.17
N ASN A 138 13.53 -19.45 2.36
CA ASN A 138 13.68 -20.70 1.63
C ASN A 138 12.52 -21.67 1.88
N MET A 139 12.10 -21.83 3.14
CA MET A 139 10.94 -22.67 3.48
C MET A 139 9.65 -22.19 2.80
N PHE A 140 9.38 -20.87 2.78
CA PHE A 140 8.21 -20.35 2.07
C PHE A 140 8.33 -20.54 0.55
N TRP A 141 9.53 -20.32 -0.02
CA TRP A 141 9.79 -20.57 -1.44
C TRP A 141 9.47 -22.03 -1.82
N GLU A 142 9.91 -23.00 -1.02
CA GLU A 142 9.61 -24.43 -1.20
C GLU A 142 8.11 -24.71 -1.11
N GLN A 143 7.46 -24.18 -0.06
CA GLN A 143 6.02 -24.34 0.16
C GLN A 143 5.17 -23.80 -0.99
N ALA A 144 5.61 -22.71 -1.64
CA ALA A 144 4.89 -22.08 -2.75
C ALA A 144 5.07 -22.82 -4.09
N ARG A 145 6.02 -23.76 -4.21
CA ARG A 145 6.32 -24.44 -5.49
C ARG A 145 5.11 -25.03 -6.20
N PRO A 146 4.13 -25.69 -5.54
CA PRO A 146 2.96 -26.22 -6.24
C PRO A 146 2.17 -25.16 -7.01
N TRP A 147 1.99 -23.96 -6.45
CA TRP A 147 1.24 -22.87 -7.09
C TRP A 147 2.05 -22.18 -8.18
N VAL A 148 3.34 -21.95 -7.92
CA VAL A 148 4.23 -21.28 -8.85
C VAL A 148 4.45 -22.13 -10.11
N LYS A 149 4.71 -23.44 -9.93
CA LYS A 149 4.86 -24.39 -11.05
C LYS A 149 3.57 -24.60 -11.84
N ALA A 150 2.41 -24.46 -11.18
CA ALA A 150 1.11 -24.49 -11.84
C ALA A 150 0.75 -23.18 -12.58
N GLY A 151 1.61 -22.15 -12.52
CA GLY A 151 1.36 -20.85 -13.11
C GLY A 151 0.27 -20.04 -12.42
N LYS A 152 -0.16 -20.44 -11.22
CA LYS A 152 -1.23 -19.77 -10.45
C LYS A 152 -0.74 -18.58 -9.65
N VAL A 153 0.52 -18.61 -9.23
CA VAL A 153 1.16 -17.57 -8.41
C VAL A 153 2.48 -17.14 -9.02
N GLN A 154 2.75 -15.84 -8.96
CA GLN A 154 4.06 -15.24 -9.14
C GLN A 154 4.53 -14.68 -7.80
N LEU A 155 5.73 -15.09 -7.38
CA LEU A 155 6.43 -14.44 -6.30
C LEU A 155 7.33 -13.33 -6.86
N ARG A 156 7.38 -12.20 -6.16
CA ARG A 156 8.25 -11.06 -6.47
C ARG A 156 9.14 -10.78 -5.28
N HIS A 157 10.38 -11.25 -5.36
CA HIS A 157 11.34 -11.20 -4.27
C HIS A 157 12.06 -9.85 -4.23
N ILE A 158 11.74 -9.02 -3.25
CA ILE A 158 12.44 -7.77 -2.96
C ILE A 158 13.66 -8.13 -2.11
N MET A 159 14.83 -8.24 -2.74
CA MET A 159 16.03 -8.70 -2.06
C MET A 159 16.57 -7.65 -1.09
N VAL A 160 16.85 -8.08 0.14
CA VAL A 160 17.46 -7.32 1.24
C VAL A 160 18.65 -8.09 1.82
N GLY A 161 19.47 -7.45 2.65
CA GLY A 161 20.63 -8.08 3.27
C GLY A 161 20.80 -7.68 4.73
N ILE A 162 20.12 -8.37 5.65
CA ILE A 162 20.05 -8.02 7.07
C ILE A 162 20.41 -9.16 8.03
N ILE A 163 20.47 -10.42 7.56
CA ILE A 163 20.52 -11.58 8.46
C ILE A 163 21.95 -11.99 8.84
N ARG A 164 22.87 -11.96 7.88
CA ARG A 164 24.31 -12.25 8.04
C ARG A 164 25.16 -11.18 7.38
N GLU A 165 26.42 -11.08 7.78
CA GLU A 165 27.40 -10.15 7.23
C GLU A 165 27.52 -10.23 5.70
N ASP A 166 27.43 -11.44 5.13
CA ASP A 166 27.56 -11.66 3.68
C ASP A 166 26.24 -11.50 2.91
N SER A 167 25.12 -11.22 3.59
CA SER A 167 23.79 -11.13 2.96
C SER A 167 23.68 -9.99 1.95
N PRO A 168 24.16 -8.75 2.24
CA PRO A 168 24.15 -7.67 1.24
C PRO A 168 24.88 -8.06 -0.05
N GLY A 169 26.05 -8.71 0.08
CA GLY A 169 26.85 -9.15 -1.06
C GLY A 169 26.18 -10.28 -1.85
N LYS A 170 25.45 -11.19 -1.19
CA LYS A 170 24.66 -12.25 -1.85
C LYS A 170 23.42 -11.68 -2.55
N SER A 171 22.70 -10.76 -1.92
CA SER A 171 21.55 -10.08 -2.53
C SER A 171 21.99 -9.28 -3.75
N ALA A 172 23.12 -8.59 -3.65
CA ALA A 172 23.74 -7.92 -4.78
C ALA A 172 24.16 -8.92 -5.88
N ALA A 173 24.70 -10.09 -5.54
CA ALA A 173 25.04 -11.12 -6.53
C ALA A 173 23.80 -11.57 -7.32
N LEU A 174 22.67 -11.77 -6.65
CA LEU A 174 21.40 -12.13 -7.29
C LEU A 174 20.88 -11.00 -8.21
N LEU A 175 20.87 -9.75 -7.71
CA LEU A 175 20.43 -8.59 -8.48
C LEU A 175 21.35 -8.26 -9.68
N ALA A 176 22.64 -8.63 -9.59
CA ALA A 176 23.65 -8.42 -10.63
C ALA A 176 23.73 -9.57 -11.65
N ALA A 177 23.06 -10.70 -11.39
CA ALA A 177 23.14 -11.86 -12.26
C ALA A 177 22.61 -11.54 -13.66
N LYS A 178 23.17 -12.20 -14.68
CA LYS A 178 22.67 -12.09 -16.05
C LYS A 178 21.19 -12.53 -16.15
N ASP A 179 20.82 -13.52 -15.35
CA ASP A 179 19.46 -13.99 -15.16
C ASP A 179 19.17 -14.05 -13.65
N PRO A 180 18.63 -12.97 -13.06
CA PRO A 180 18.32 -12.92 -11.63
C PRO A 180 17.30 -13.98 -11.19
N ALA A 181 16.30 -14.27 -12.03
CA ALA A 181 15.26 -15.25 -11.73
C ALA A 181 15.86 -16.65 -11.61
N LYS A 182 16.69 -17.06 -12.59
CA LYS A 182 17.38 -18.35 -12.56
C LYS A 182 18.38 -18.45 -11.40
N ALA A 183 19.13 -17.37 -11.12
CA ALA A 183 20.08 -17.35 -10.02
C ALA A 183 19.39 -17.50 -8.65
N LEU A 184 18.24 -16.85 -8.47
CA LEU A 184 17.41 -17.01 -7.28
C LEU A 184 16.84 -18.42 -7.18
N GLU A 185 16.28 -18.97 -8.26
CA GLU A 185 15.76 -20.34 -8.28
C GLU A 185 16.86 -21.36 -7.89
N ASP A 186 18.06 -21.23 -8.45
CA ASP A 186 19.19 -22.13 -8.12
C ASP A 186 19.61 -22.01 -6.65
N HIS A 187 19.66 -20.78 -6.14
CA HIS A 187 19.99 -20.50 -4.75
C HIS A 187 18.98 -21.14 -3.79
N GLU A 188 17.69 -20.86 -4.00
CA GLU A 188 16.62 -21.35 -3.13
C GLU A 188 16.46 -22.87 -3.26
N LYS A 189 16.52 -23.42 -4.48
CA LYS A 189 16.47 -24.88 -4.68
C LYS A 189 17.61 -25.62 -3.98
N ALA A 190 18.79 -25.03 -3.91
CA ALA A 190 19.93 -25.60 -3.20
C ALA A 190 19.82 -25.45 -1.68
N GLY A 191 19.05 -24.48 -1.18
CA GLY A 191 18.87 -24.19 0.24
C GLY A 191 20.21 -24.05 0.96
N LYS A 192 20.42 -24.84 2.03
CA LYS A 192 21.69 -24.85 2.79
C LYS A 192 22.91 -25.24 1.95
N GLY A 193 22.72 -25.96 0.84
CA GLY A 193 23.78 -26.34 -0.09
C GLY A 193 24.11 -25.29 -1.15
N SER A 194 23.48 -24.11 -1.11
CA SER A 194 23.73 -23.05 -2.09
C SER A 194 25.20 -22.62 -2.12
N THR A 195 25.75 -22.55 -3.32
CA THR A 195 27.10 -22.04 -3.60
C THR A 195 27.12 -20.55 -3.99
N LEU A 196 26.01 -19.82 -3.78
CA LEU A 196 25.93 -18.38 -4.07
C LEU A 196 27.02 -17.62 -3.31
N LYS A 197 27.90 -16.95 -4.06
CA LYS A 197 29.01 -16.18 -3.49
C LYS A 197 28.60 -14.71 -3.33
N ALA A 198 28.89 -14.15 -2.17
CA ALA A 198 28.75 -12.72 -1.95
C ALA A 198 29.71 -11.93 -2.86
N LEU A 199 29.21 -10.86 -3.49
CA LEU A 199 30.09 -9.88 -4.13
C LEU A 199 30.85 -9.10 -3.06
N LYS A 200 32.19 -9.08 -3.17
CA LYS A 200 33.04 -8.23 -2.32
C LYS A 200 32.96 -6.76 -2.76
N ASN A 201 32.94 -6.53 -4.07
CA ASN A 201 32.81 -5.22 -4.68
C ASN A 201 31.48 -5.18 -5.44
N ILE A 202 30.49 -4.48 -4.89
CA ILE A 202 29.15 -4.37 -5.48
C ILE A 202 29.17 -3.22 -6.50
N PRO A 203 28.77 -3.45 -7.77
CA PRO A 203 28.63 -2.38 -8.74
C PRO A 203 27.66 -1.30 -8.25
N VAL A 204 27.98 -0.02 -8.49
CA VAL A 204 27.19 1.12 -7.99
C VAL A 204 25.71 1.00 -8.36
N ALA A 205 25.40 0.65 -9.60
CA ALA A 205 24.02 0.48 -10.05
C ALA A 205 23.25 -0.60 -9.23
N VAL A 206 23.93 -1.68 -8.83
CA VAL A 206 23.33 -2.74 -8.01
C VAL A 206 23.21 -2.30 -6.55
N GLN A 207 24.19 -1.55 -6.04
CA GLN A 207 24.15 -0.95 -4.71
C GLN A 207 22.94 -0.01 -4.58
N THR A 208 22.67 0.83 -5.58
CA THR A 208 21.48 1.71 -5.59
C THR A 208 20.17 0.92 -5.53
N LYS A 209 20.07 -0.18 -6.28
CA LYS A 209 18.89 -1.05 -6.25
C LYS A 209 18.68 -1.68 -4.88
N LEU A 210 19.74 -2.23 -4.30
CA LEU A 210 19.68 -2.84 -2.98
C LEU A 210 19.37 -1.80 -1.89
N ALA A 211 19.96 -0.61 -1.96
CA ALA A 211 19.67 0.48 -1.04
C ALA A 211 18.21 0.93 -1.14
N ALA A 212 17.63 1.01 -2.34
CA ALA A 212 16.21 1.33 -2.52
C ALA A 212 15.29 0.26 -1.91
N ASN A 213 15.63 -1.02 -2.06
CA ASN A 213 14.88 -2.11 -1.41
C ASN A 213 15.00 -2.04 0.12
N MET A 214 16.19 -1.73 0.65
CA MET A 214 16.43 -1.53 2.09
C MET A 214 15.65 -0.32 2.63
N GLN A 215 15.63 0.79 1.90
CA GLN A 215 14.84 1.97 2.28
C GLN A 215 13.35 1.64 2.33
N LEU A 216 12.84 0.91 1.32
CA LEU A 216 11.44 0.50 1.32
C LEU A 216 11.11 -0.44 2.50
N MET A 217 12.07 -1.28 2.90
CA MET A 217 11.94 -2.13 4.09
C MET A 217 11.86 -1.29 5.39
N GLU A 218 12.70 -0.25 5.49
CA GLU A 218 12.74 0.69 6.62
C GLU A 218 11.49 1.56 6.70
N ASP A 219 11.03 2.12 5.58
CA ASP A 219 9.82 2.93 5.47
C ASP A 219 8.55 2.17 5.91
N LEU A 220 8.57 0.84 5.75
CA LEU A 220 7.52 -0.08 6.17
C LEU A 220 7.78 -0.68 7.56
N GLU A 221 8.81 -0.21 8.26
CA GLU A 221 9.21 -0.63 9.60
C GLU A 221 9.41 -2.15 9.75
N LEU A 222 9.82 -2.83 8.67
CA LEU A 222 9.99 -4.27 8.66
C LEU A 222 11.31 -4.66 9.32
N GLN A 223 11.23 -5.58 10.28
CA GLN A 223 12.40 -6.00 11.09
C GLN A 223 12.86 -7.44 10.81
N ALA A 224 12.14 -8.19 9.98
CA ALA A 224 12.39 -9.60 9.76
C ALA A 224 12.06 -10.04 8.33
N THR A 225 12.68 -11.14 7.91
CA THR A 225 12.40 -11.83 6.64
C THR A 225 11.95 -13.27 6.89
N PRO A 226 11.09 -13.85 6.04
CA PRO A 226 10.36 -13.18 4.98
C PRO A 226 9.29 -12.24 5.55
N ALA A 227 9.12 -11.07 4.94
CA ALA A 227 7.93 -10.25 5.12
C ALA A 227 7.11 -10.35 3.84
N ILE A 228 5.96 -11.03 3.90
CA ILE A 228 5.15 -11.45 2.76
C ILE A 228 3.92 -10.55 2.66
N PHE A 229 3.64 -10.07 1.45
CA PHE A 229 2.53 -9.16 1.15
C PHE A 229 1.69 -9.69 -0.01
N TYR A 230 0.38 -9.63 0.13
CA TYR A 230 -0.58 -10.09 -0.87
C TYR A 230 -1.89 -9.32 -0.76
N MET A 231 -2.65 -9.26 -1.85
CA MET A 231 -4.03 -8.78 -1.81
C MET A 231 -4.95 -9.95 -1.46
N ASP A 232 -5.86 -9.75 -0.51
CA ASP A 232 -6.92 -10.71 -0.24
C ASP A 232 -8.08 -10.59 -1.25
N ASP A 233 -9.13 -11.39 -1.05
CA ASP A 233 -10.29 -11.45 -1.95
C ASP A 233 -11.13 -10.15 -1.95
N LYS A 234 -10.91 -9.26 -0.98
CA LYS A 234 -11.53 -7.93 -0.93
C LYS A 234 -10.63 -6.86 -1.57
N GLY A 235 -9.44 -7.23 -2.04
CA GLY A 235 -8.45 -6.30 -2.58
C GLY A 235 -7.73 -5.50 -1.49
N GLU A 236 -7.71 -6.01 -0.26
CA GLU A 236 -7.03 -5.38 0.88
C GLU A 236 -5.62 -5.94 1.01
N LEU A 237 -4.65 -5.06 1.28
CA LEU A 237 -3.26 -5.45 1.46
C LEU A 237 -3.10 -6.18 2.79
N GLN A 238 -2.68 -7.44 2.72
CA GLN A 238 -2.38 -8.28 3.87
C GLN A 238 -0.88 -8.49 4.00
N GLN A 239 -0.44 -8.68 5.25
CA GLN A 239 0.95 -8.95 5.60
C GLN A 239 1.07 -10.24 6.42
N GLN A 240 2.12 -11.02 6.17
CA GLN A 240 2.54 -12.14 6.99
C GLN A 240 4.05 -12.06 7.24
N GLN A 241 4.44 -12.03 8.52
CA GLN A 241 5.84 -12.09 8.91
C GLN A 241 6.28 -13.52 9.21
N GLY A 242 7.49 -13.88 8.79
CA GLY A 242 8.02 -15.23 8.93
C GLY A 242 7.33 -16.23 7.99
N ALA A 243 7.78 -17.47 8.06
CA ALA A 243 7.20 -18.51 7.22
C ALA A 243 5.75 -18.83 7.64
N PRO A 244 4.79 -18.89 6.69
CA PRO A 244 3.39 -19.20 7.01
C PRO A 244 3.20 -20.64 7.48
N SER A 245 2.21 -20.84 8.35
CA SER A 245 1.64 -22.16 8.61
C SER A 245 0.85 -22.67 7.39
N GLN A 246 0.57 -23.98 7.32
CA GLN A 246 -0.10 -24.57 6.15
C GLN A 246 -1.49 -23.98 5.88
N ASP A 247 -2.27 -23.69 6.92
CA ASP A 247 -3.59 -23.06 6.81
C ASP A 247 -3.51 -21.64 6.24
N LYS A 248 -2.42 -20.91 6.53
CA LYS A 248 -2.17 -19.57 6.00
C LYS A 248 -1.69 -19.58 4.56
N LEU A 249 -1.04 -20.65 4.10
CA LEU A 249 -0.58 -20.75 2.71
C LEU A 249 -1.73 -20.59 1.71
N VAL A 250 -2.89 -21.19 1.97
CA VAL A 250 -4.06 -21.06 1.07
C VAL A 250 -4.59 -19.63 1.05
N LYS A 251 -4.57 -18.92 2.19
CA LYS A 251 -4.96 -17.50 2.24
C LYS A 251 -4.00 -16.61 1.45
N ILE A 252 -2.70 -16.91 1.51
CA ILE A 252 -1.64 -16.13 0.84
C ILE A 252 -1.57 -16.44 -0.66
N LEU A 253 -1.58 -17.72 -1.03
CA LEU A 253 -1.31 -18.23 -2.38
C LEU A 253 -2.58 -18.54 -3.17
N GLY A 254 -3.75 -18.46 -2.53
CA GLY A 254 -5.02 -18.85 -3.12
C GLY A 254 -5.21 -20.37 -3.19
N PRO A 255 -6.31 -20.84 -3.81
CA PRO A 255 -6.58 -22.25 -3.99
C PRO A 255 -5.49 -22.93 -4.83
N LYS A 256 -5.15 -24.18 -4.48
CA LYS A 256 -4.15 -25.00 -5.18
C LYS A 256 -4.53 -25.29 -6.62
#